data_AF-A0A840IUZ6-F1
#
_entry.id   AF-A0A840IUZ6-F1
#
_cell.length_a   1.000
_cell.length_b   1.000
_cell.length_c   1.000
_cell.angle_alpha   90.00
_cell.angle_beta   90.00
_cell.angle_gamma   90.00
#
_symmetry.space_group_name_H-M   'P 1'
#
loop_
_entity.id
_entity.type
_entity.pdbx_description
1 polymer ?
#
loop_
_entity_poly.entity_id
_entity_poly.type
_entity_poly.pdbx_seq_one_letter_code
_entity_poly.pdbx_strand_id
1 'polypeptide(L)' 'MLELIGVLLVVQGGGGLINRLAGSAGPGWFVQLRLLPPSLHLAASVVVLVAGVALLFAVQAAKRRRGSS' A
#
# COMPACT_ATOMS: atom_id res chain seq x y z
N MET A 1 9.09 -3.04 -12.87
CA MET A 1 7.71 -2.46 -12.90
C MET A 1 6.87 -2.94 -11.71
N LEU A 2 6.55 -4.23 -11.57
CA LEU A 2 5.72 -4.72 -10.45
C LEU A 2 6.27 -4.44 -9.04
N GLU A 3 7.60 -4.50 -8.87
CA GLU A 3 8.26 -4.12 -7.61
C GLU A 3 8.00 -2.66 -7.23
N LEU A 4 8.09 -1.74 -8.19
CA LEU A 4 7.81 -0.33 -7.96
C LEU A 4 6.34 -0.13 -7.56
N ILE A 5 5.42 -0.82 -8.24
CA ILE A 5 3.99 -0.80 -7.89
C ILE A 5 3.78 -1.31 -6.46
N GLY A 6 4.42 -2.42 -6.08
CA GLY A 6 4.36 -2.96 -4.73
C GLY A 6 4.86 -1.97 -3.67
N VAL A 7 5.99 -1.32 -3.93
CA VAL A 7 6.53 -0.27 -3.04
C VAL A 7 5.56 0.90 -2.92
N LEU A 8 4.99 1.38 -4.05
CA LEU A 8 4.03 2.48 -4.04
C LEU A 8 2.77 2.13 -3.24
N LEU A 9 2.27 0.90 -3.35
CA LEU A 9 1.13 0.43 -2.56
C LEU A 9 1.48 0.37 -1.06
N VAL A 10 2.66 -0.12 -0.69
CA VAL A 10 3.12 -0.12 0.70
C VAL A 10 3.23 1.30 1.25
N VAL A 11 3.80 2.23 0.48
CA VAL A 11 3.93 3.64 0.88
C VAL A 11 2.56 4.32 0.97
N GLN A 12 1.67 4.08 0.01
CA GLN A 12 0.30 4.60 0.04
C GLN A 12 -0.49 4.09 1.24
N GLY A 13 -0.51 2.77 1.45
CA GLY A 13 -1.24 2.14 2.55
C GLY A 13 -0.65 2.48 3.90
N GLY A 14 0.67 2.31 4.08
CA GLY A 14 1.37 2.58 5.32
C GLY A 14 1.36 4.06 5.69
N GLY A 15 1.69 4.95 4.74
CA GLY A 15 1.65 6.39 4.96
C GLY A 15 0.23 6.90 5.23
N GLY A 16 -0.77 6.39 4.51
CA GLY A 16 -2.18 6.74 4.74
C GLY A 16 -2.69 6.29 6.11
N LEU A 17 -2.26 5.10 6.57
CA LEU A 17 -2.58 4.60 7.89
C LEU A 17 -1.94 5.45 9.00
N ILE A 18 -0.64 5.75 8.88
CA ILE A 18 0.07 6.62 9.82
C ILE A 18 -0.58 8.01 9.86
N ASN A 19 -0.92 8.59 8.70
CA ASN A 19 -1.55 9.91 8.62
C ASN A 19 -2.88 9.96 9.40
N ARG A 20 -3.68 8.88 9.35
CA ARG A 20 -4.93 8.78 10.11
C ARG A 20 -4.70 8.55 11.60
N LEU A 21 -3.75 7.70 11.95
CA LEU A 21 -3.39 7.44 13.35
C LEU A 21 -2.74 8.66 14.03
N ALA A 22 -2.03 9.50 13.26
CA ALA A 22 -1.45 10.75 13.73
C ALA A 22 -2.48 11.88 13.90
N GLY A 23 -3.78 11.63 13.66
CA GLY A 23 -4.83 12.64 13.80
C GLY A 23 -4.83 13.73 12.72
N SER A 24 -4.14 13.50 11.59
CA SER A 24 -4.09 14.48 10.50
C SER A 24 -5.47 14.67 9.87
N ALA A 25 -5.95 15.92 9.87
CA ALA A 25 -7.23 16.29 9.26
C ALA A 25 -7.18 16.25 7.72
N GLY A 26 -5.99 16.39 7.13
CA GLY A 26 -5.79 16.48 5.69
C GLY A 26 -5.55 15.11 5.02
N PRO A 27 -6.04 14.89 3.78
CA PRO A 27 -5.82 13.66 3.05
C PRO A 27 -4.40 13.49 2.49
N GLY A 28 -3.56 14.53 2.51
CA GLY A 28 -2.20 14.48 1.97
C GLY A 28 -2.17 14.13 0.47
N TRP A 29 -1.14 13.39 0.03
CA TRP A 29 -1.01 12.84 -1.33
C TRP A 29 -1.56 11.39 -1.44
N PHE A 30 -2.21 10.91 -0.39
CA PHE A 30 -2.71 9.53 -0.33
C PHE A 30 -4.02 9.41 -1.10
N VAL A 31 -4.04 8.56 -2.13
CA VAL A 31 -5.16 8.47 -3.07
C VAL A 31 -6.41 7.93 -2.38
N GLN A 32 -6.26 6.91 -1.54
CA GLN A 32 -7.39 6.36 -0.78
C GLN A 32 -7.97 7.37 0.22
N LEU A 33 -7.17 8.33 0.70
CA LEU A 33 -7.65 9.38 1.60
C LEU A 33 -8.36 10.53 0.89
N ARG A 34 -8.12 10.71 -0.42
CA ARG A 34 -8.77 11.74 -1.25
C ARG A 34 -10.09 11.28 -1.86
N LEU A 35 -10.20 10.00 -2.20
CA LEU A 35 -11.34 9.47 -2.95
C LEU A 35 -12.41 8.81 -2.08
N LEU A 36 -12.04 8.28 -0.92
CA LEU A 36 -12.97 7.56 -0.06
C LEU A 36 -13.54 8.46 1.04
N PRO A 37 -14.71 8.10 1.61
CA PRO A 37 -15.25 8.77 2.78
C PRO A 37 -14.39 8.48 4.03
N PRO A 38 -14.42 9.38 5.03
CA PRO A 38 -13.62 9.28 6.26
C PRO A 38 -13.64 7.94 6.98
N SER A 39 -14.81 7.29 7.02
CA SER A 39 -15.02 6.00 7.65
C SER A 39 -14.24 4.84 7.01
N LEU A 40 -13.93 4.94 5.71
CA LEU A 40 -13.24 3.88 4.96
C LEU A 40 -11.73 4.07 4.90
N HIS A 41 -11.20 5.20 5.35
CA HIS A 41 -9.77 5.52 5.23
C HIS A 41 -8.84 4.53 5.92
N LEU A 42 -9.21 4.07 7.11
CA LEU A 42 -8.39 3.14 7.88
C LEU A 42 -8.39 1.76 7.20
N ALA A 43 -9.58 1.24 6.90
CA ALA A 43 -9.75 -0.05 6.21
C ALA A 43 -9.06 -0.06 4.83
N ALA A 44 -9.25 0.99 4.03
CA ALA A 44 -8.62 1.10 2.72
C ALA A 44 -7.09 1.19 2.82
N SER A 45 -6.55 1.90 3.80
CA SER A 45 -5.11 1.99 4.01
C SER A 45 -4.52 0.63 4.41
N VAL A 46 -5.21 -0.14 5.25
CA VAL A 46 -4.81 -1.52 5.60
C VAL A 46 -4.86 -2.43 4.38
N VAL A 47 -5.94 -2.40 3.59
CA VAL A 47 -6.08 -3.22 2.38
C VAL A 47 -4.98 -2.91 1.37
N VAL A 48 -4.72 -1.63 1.11
CA VAL A 48 -3.67 -1.18 0.17
C VAL A 48 -2.29 -1.61 0.64
N LEU A 49 -2.01 -1.49 1.94
CA LEU A 49 -0.75 -1.94 2.54
C LEU A 49 -0.57 -3.45 2.37
N VAL A 50 -1.57 -4.24 2.74
CA VAL A 50 -1.54 -5.71 2.62
C VAL A 50 -1.37 -6.14 1.17
N ALA A 51 -2.08 -5.51 0.24
CA ALA A 51 -1.94 -5.79 -1.19
C ALA A 51 -0.52 -5.48 -1.71
N GLY A 52 0.06 -4.35 -1.29
CA GLY A 52 1.44 -3.99 -1.64
C GLY A 52 2.46 -5.00 -1.13
N VAL A 53 2.35 -5.40 0.14
CA VAL A 53 3.21 -6.42 0.76
C VAL A 53 3.08 -7.75 0.02
N ALA A 54 1.85 -8.22 -0.20
CA ALA A 54 1.59 -9.47 -0.91
C ALA A 54 2.17 -9.46 -2.34
N LEU A 55 2.05 -8.34 -3.06
CA LEU A 55 2.61 -8.18 -4.39
C LEU A 55 4.14 -8.27 -4.37
N LEU A 56 4.81 -7.62 -3.41
CA LEU A 56 6.27 -7.70 -3.29
C LEU A 56 6.74 -9.13 -3.02
N PHE A 57 6.08 -9.85 -2.11
CA PHE A 57 6.37 -11.26 -1.86
C PHE A 57 6.13 -12.13 -3.10
N ALA A 58 5.05 -11.91 -3.83
CA ALA A 58 4.75 -12.64 -5.06
C ALA A 58 5.81 -12.39 -6.15
N VAL A 59 6.24 -11.14 -6.34
CA VAL A 59 7.31 -10.78 -7.28
C VAL A 59 8.63 -11.44 -6.88
N GLN A 60 8.97 -11.43 -5.60
CA GLN A 60 10.20 -12.03 -5.11
C GLN A 60 10.19 -13.57 -5.26
N ALA A 61 9.05 -14.22 -4.97
CA ALA A 61 8.87 -15.65 -5.19
C ALA A 61 8.99 -16.02 -6.69
N ALA A 62 8.41 -15.20 -7.58
CA ALA A 62 8.52 -15.41 -9.02
C ALA A 62 9.97 -15.24 -9.52
N LYS A 63 10.71 -14.25 -9.01
CA LYS A 63 12.15 -14.08 -9.31
C LYS A 63 12.97 -15.29 -8.87
N ARG A 64 12.75 -15.81 -7.65
CA ARG A 64 13.46 -16.99 -7.15
C ARG A 64 13.23 -18.24 -8.01
N ARG A 65 12.00 -18.45 -8.49
CA ARG A 65 11.69 -19.58 -9.40
C ARG A 65 12.39 -19.49 -10.75
N ARG A 66 12.59 -18.27 -11.29
CA ARG A 66 13.26 -18.06 -12.58
C ARG A 66 14.78 -18.16 -12.51
N GLY A 67 15.39 -17.91 -11.36
CA GLY A 67 16.86 -18.02 -11.19
C GLY A 67 17.37 -19.44 -10.91
N SER A 68 16.48 -20.43 -10.84
CA SER A 68 16.80 -21.84 -10.55
C SER A 68 16.68 -22.74 -11.80
N SER A 69 16.58 -22.16 -12.99
CA SER A 69 16.50 -22.85 -14.28
C SER A 69 17.57 -22.31 -15.22
#